data_AF-A0AAN8F5K5-F1
#
_entry.id   AF-A0AAN8F5K5-F1
#
_cell.length_a   1.000
_cell.length_b   1.000
_cell.length_c   1.000
_cell.angle_alpha   90.00
_cell.angle_beta   90.00
_cell.angle_gamma   90.00
#
_symmetry.space_group_name_H-M   'P 1'
#
loop_
_entity.id
_entity.type
_entity.pdbx_description
1 polymer ?
#
loop_
_entity_poly.entity_id
_entity_poly.type
_entity_poly.pdbx_seq_one_letter_code
_entity_poly.pdbx_strand_id
1 'polypeptide(L)'
;MENTTKAVYPEVPVLKMNVSKNERYRCFSKNSSQKFYKLTKDIRIISLKEPPLRLELRLKRTVPRRLYITWNVNWIKEDMDSQNVLIHIKQGDSEPLLLKKTHENGTIAHEIGTSKIVAAVTATAYFNEYLNTTIEKGIFERDVSVKNLTYKRDKNQVHLKWNVDGSFPYEECRYVL
;
A
#
# COMPACT_ATOMS: atom_id res chain seq x y z
N MET A 1 -29.28 -13.46 57.85
CA MET A 1 -27.84 -13.49 57.56
C MET A 1 -27.69 -13.82 56.08
N GLU A 2 -27.37 -12.82 55.26
CA GLU A 2 -27.20 -12.99 53.82
C GLU A 2 -25.82 -13.59 53.52
N ASN A 3 -25.81 -14.79 52.94
CA ASN A 3 -24.60 -15.43 52.46
C ASN A 3 -24.23 -14.83 51.10
N THR A 4 -23.39 -13.80 51.10
CA THR A 4 -22.82 -13.24 49.87
C THR A 4 -21.71 -14.16 49.38
N THR A 5 -22.04 -15.04 48.44
CA THR A 5 -21.07 -15.82 47.68
C THR A 5 -20.18 -14.86 46.90
N LYS A 6 -18.98 -14.57 47.42
CA LYS A 6 -17.96 -13.82 46.68
C LYS A 6 -17.64 -14.60 45.40
N ALA A 7 -17.80 -13.95 44.25
CA ALA A 7 -17.31 -14.48 42.99
C ALA A 7 -15.79 -14.68 43.11
N VAL A 8 -15.36 -15.94 43.15
CA VAL A 8 -13.95 -16.30 43.06
C VAL A 8 -13.58 -16.17 41.59
N TYR A 9 -12.93 -15.07 41.23
CA TYR A 9 -12.30 -14.96 39.93
C TYR A 9 -11.08 -15.88 39.95
N PRO A 10 -10.98 -16.88 39.05
CA PRO A 10 -9.76 -17.66 38.94
C PRO A 10 -8.61 -16.71 38.63
N GLU A 11 -7.44 -16.95 39.22
CA GLU A 11 -6.23 -16.19 38.94
C GLU A 11 -6.03 -16.09 37.43
N VAL A 12 -5.81 -14.88 36.92
CA VAL A 12 -5.51 -14.67 35.51
C VAL A 12 -4.19 -15.40 35.23
N PRO A 13 -4.16 -16.43 34.37
CA PRO A 13 -2.94 -17.16 34.11
C PRO A 13 -1.91 -16.19 33.53
N VAL A 14 -0.79 -16.01 34.23
CA VAL A 14 0.35 -15.25 33.73
C VAL A 14 1.04 -16.12 32.68
N LEU A 15 0.81 -15.80 31.40
CA LEU A 15 1.44 -16.46 30.28
C LEU A 15 2.94 -16.12 30.24
N LYS A 16 3.79 -17.08 30.59
CA LYS A 16 5.24 -17.01 30.33
C LYS A 16 5.48 -17.37 28.87
N MET A 17 5.56 -16.35 28.02
CA MET A 17 5.70 -16.52 26.58
C MET A 17 7.15 -16.67 26.15
N ASN A 18 7.40 -17.53 25.18
CA ASN A 18 8.69 -17.58 24.50
C ASN A 18 8.64 -16.69 23.26
N VAL A 19 9.29 -15.52 23.34
CA VAL A 19 9.30 -14.47 22.31
C VAL A 19 9.88 -14.93 20.95
N SER A 20 10.36 -16.16 20.83
CA SER A 20 11.00 -16.71 19.62
C SER A 20 10.15 -17.71 18.83
N LYS A 21 8.93 -18.04 19.29
CA LYS A 21 8.06 -19.04 18.66
C LYS A 21 6.62 -18.53 18.51
N ASN A 22 5.93 -19.07 17.51
CA ASN A 22 4.51 -18.85 17.34
C ASN A 22 3.76 -19.75 18.33
N GLU A 23 2.82 -19.18 19.07
CA GLU A 23 2.06 -19.88 20.10
C GLU A 23 0.56 -19.71 19.83
N ARG A 24 -0.22 -20.77 20.03
CA ARG A 24 -1.68 -20.74 19.84
C ARG A 24 -2.36 -21.29 21.09
N TYR A 25 -3.18 -20.45 21.70
CA TYR A 25 -3.94 -20.76 22.90
C TYR A 25 -5.41 -20.93 22.56
N ARG A 26 -5.94 -22.13 22.79
CA ARG A 26 -7.35 -22.45 22.59
C ARG A 26 -8.01 -22.72 23.92
N CYS A 27 -9.01 -21.91 24.26
CA CYS A 27 -9.83 -22.11 25.43
C CYS A 27 -11.06 -22.93 25.05
N PHE A 28 -11.36 -23.94 25.84
CA PHE A 28 -12.54 -24.77 25.66
C PHE A 28 -13.39 -24.72 26.91
N SER A 29 -14.70 -24.58 26.76
CA SER A 29 -15.64 -24.88 27.84
C SER A 29 -16.04 -26.34 27.76
N LYS A 30 -16.05 -26.99 28.93
CA LYS A 30 -16.66 -28.30 29.13
C LYS A 30 -17.81 -28.11 30.11
N ASN A 31 -19.03 -28.25 29.63
CA ASN A 31 -20.16 -28.36 30.53
C ASN A 31 -20.25 -29.80 31.02
N SER A 32 -20.57 -30.03 32.29
CA SER A 32 -20.59 -31.37 32.91
C SER A 32 -21.56 -32.35 32.23
N SER A 33 -22.51 -31.84 31.44
CA SER A 33 -23.46 -32.60 30.63
C SER A 33 -23.06 -32.81 29.16
N GLN A 34 -21.96 -32.21 28.69
CA GLN A 34 -21.52 -32.29 27.29
C GLN A 34 -20.33 -33.26 27.12
N LYS A 35 -20.44 -34.20 26.18
CA LYS A 35 -19.37 -35.16 25.85
C LYS A 35 -18.19 -34.54 25.08
N PHE A 36 -18.36 -33.33 24.55
CA PHE A 36 -17.37 -32.66 23.71
C PHE A 36 -17.01 -31.27 24.24
N TYR A 37 -15.77 -30.86 24.00
CA TYR A 37 -15.27 -29.54 24.32
C TYR A 37 -15.77 -28.53 23.29
N LYS A 38 -16.37 -27.41 23.74
CA LYS A 38 -16.73 -26.29 22.86
C LYS A 38 -15.62 -25.25 22.89
N LEU A 39 -15.04 -24.92 21.73
CA LEU A 39 -14.08 -23.82 21.62
C LEU A 39 -14.78 -22.50 21.97
N THR A 40 -14.20 -21.73 22.90
CA THR A 40 -14.75 -20.43 23.34
C THR A 40 -13.86 -19.26 22.97
N LYS A 41 -12.54 -19.46 22.95
CA LYS A 41 -11.55 -18.47 22.54
C LYS A 41 -10.39 -19.15 21.82
N ASP A 42 -9.85 -18.47 20.81
CA ASP A 42 -8.64 -18.84 20.09
C ASP A 42 -7.75 -17.61 20.01
N ILE A 43 -6.61 -17.64 20.68
CA ILE A 43 -5.64 -16.55 20.75
C ILE A 43 -4.38 -17.04 20.04
N ARG A 44 -3.92 -16.28 19.04
CA ARG A 44 -2.69 -16.57 18.31
C ARG A 44 -1.67 -15.50 18.63
N ILE A 45 -0.45 -15.93 18.92
CA ILE A 45 0.69 -15.08 19.18
C ILE A 45 1.75 -15.43 18.15
N ILE A 46 2.14 -14.43 17.36
CA ILE A 46 3.12 -14.60 16.28
C ILE A 46 4.37 -13.83 16.69
N SER A 47 5.50 -14.53 16.78
CA SER A 47 6.80 -13.91 17.02
C SER A 47 7.35 -13.36 15.70
N LEU A 48 7.66 -12.06 15.67
CA LEU A 48 8.16 -11.38 14.49
C LEU A 48 9.67 -11.13 14.63
N LYS A 49 10.48 -11.80 13.79
CA LYS A 49 11.94 -11.65 13.78
C LYS A 49 12.44 -10.49 12.92
N GLU A 50 11.64 -10.07 11.96
CA GLU A 50 11.87 -8.96 11.02
C GLU A 50 10.55 -8.19 10.85
N PRO A 51 10.54 -6.95 10.32
CA PRO A 51 9.28 -6.26 10.05
C PRO A 51 8.37 -7.20 9.25
N PRO A 52 7.18 -7.53 9.79
CA PRO A 52 6.36 -8.64 9.33
C PRO A 52 5.83 -8.47 7.91
N LEU A 53 5.86 -7.24 7.40
CA LEU A 53 5.27 -6.84 6.14
C LEU A 53 6.26 -5.91 5.45
N ARG A 54 6.82 -6.38 4.34
CA ARG A 54 7.55 -5.53 3.41
C ARG A 54 6.65 -5.30 2.20
N LEU A 55 6.12 -4.09 2.10
CA LEU A 55 5.41 -3.61 0.92
C LEU A 55 6.42 -2.90 0.01
N GLU A 56 6.34 -3.15 -1.29
CA GLU A 56 7.02 -2.37 -2.32
C GLU A 56 5.98 -1.76 -3.24
N LEU A 57 6.16 -0.49 -3.58
CA LEU A 57 5.31 0.22 -4.54
C LEU A 57 6.19 0.75 -5.68
N ARG A 58 5.80 0.50 -6.93
CA ARG A 58 6.49 1.01 -8.13
C ARG A 58 5.47 1.66 -9.07
N LEU A 59 5.84 2.82 -9.57
CA LEU A 59 5.03 3.62 -10.49
C LEU A 59 5.76 3.73 -11.82
N LYS A 60 5.08 3.44 -12.93
CA LYS A 60 5.62 3.59 -14.29
C LYS A 60 4.59 4.24 -15.20
N ARG A 61 4.94 5.36 -15.82
CA ARG A 61 4.14 6.02 -16.87
C ARG A 61 4.65 5.57 -18.23
N THR A 62 3.77 5.18 -19.16
CA THR A 62 4.20 4.69 -20.49
C THR A 62 3.50 5.38 -21.67
N VAL A 63 2.40 6.10 -21.43
CA VAL A 63 1.56 6.81 -22.44
C VAL A 63 1.07 8.08 -21.73
N PRO A 64 0.76 9.21 -22.41
CA PRO A 64 0.49 10.50 -21.75
C PRO A 64 -0.50 10.44 -20.59
N ARG A 65 -1.44 9.50 -20.59
CA ARG A 65 -2.47 9.37 -19.55
C ARG A 65 -2.49 8.03 -18.82
N ARG A 66 -1.52 7.13 -19.02
CA ARG A 66 -1.56 5.79 -18.40
C ARG A 66 -0.46 5.60 -17.36
N LEU A 67 -0.88 5.37 -16.11
CA LEU A 67 -0.02 5.05 -14.98
C LEU A 67 -0.15 3.58 -14.62
N TYR A 68 0.96 2.86 -14.61
CA TYR A 68 1.06 1.51 -14.09
C TYR A 68 1.50 1.56 -12.64
N ILE A 69 0.68 1.01 -11.76
CA ILE A 69 0.89 0.91 -10.33
C ILE A 69 1.15 -0.55 -10.03
N THR A 70 2.36 -0.88 -9.57
CA THR A 70 2.75 -2.24 -9.21
C THR A 70 3.05 -2.31 -7.72
N TRP A 71 2.49 -3.31 -7.05
CA TRP A 71 2.74 -3.58 -5.64
C TRP A 71 3.21 -5.01 -5.42
N ASN A 72 4.08 -5.18 -4.43
CA ASN A 72 4.54 -6.47 -3.96
C ASN A 72 4.55 -6.46 -2.44
N VAL A 73 3.94 -7.47 -1.83
CA VAL A 73 3.95 -7.70 -0.39
C VAL A 73 4.61 -9.04 -0.12
N ASN A 74 5.56 -9.03 0.79
CA ASN A 74 6.09 -10.25 1.39
C ASN A 74 5.19 -10.68 2.54
N TRP A 75 4.21 -11.54 2.25
CA TRP A 75 3.25 -12.03 3.24
C TRP A 75 3.86 -13.07 4.18
N ILE A 76 3.45 -13.01 5.45
CA ILE A 76 3.66 -14.11 6.38
C ILE A 76 2.67 -15.23 6.03
N LYS A 77 3.17 -16.43 5.78
CA LYS A 77 2.40 -17.58 5.26
C LYS A 77 1.34 -18.14 6.22
N GLU A 78 1.31 -17.70 7.48
CA GLU A 78 0.55 -18.38 8.54
C GLU A 78 -0.91 -17.93 8.70
N ASP A 79 -1.36 -16.84 8.05
CA ASP A 79 -2.75 -16.38 8.21
C ASP A 79 -3.25 -15.55 7.00
N MET A 80 -3.76 -16.20 5.95
CA MET A 80 -4.16 -15.50 4.71
C MET A 80 -5.51 -14.78 4.79
N ASP A 81 -6.42 -15.19 5.69
CA ASP A 81 -7.82 -14.72 5.67
C ASP A 81 -7.99 -13.25 6.10
N SER A 82 -7.02 -12.70 6.83
CA SER A 82 -7.04 -11.30 7.30
C SER A 82 -6.17 -10.37 6.44
N GLN A 83 -5.48 -10.92 5.43
CA GLN A 83 -4.52 -10.19 4.63
C GLN A 83 -5.19 -9.46 3.47
N ASN A 84 -4.92 -8.16 3.35
CA ASN A 84 -5.33 -7.40 2.17
C ASN A 84 -4.44 -6.19 1.92
N VAL A 85 -4.34 -5.82 0.66
CA VAL A 85 -3.71 -4.60 0.16
C VAL A 85 -4.79 -3.70 -0.39
N LEU A 86 -4.78 -2.45 0.05
CA LEU A 86 -5.58 -1.37 -0.49
C LEU A 86 -4.67 -0.44 -1.29
N ILE A 87 -5.03 -0.18 -2.54
CA ILE A 87 -4.34 0.77 -3.41
C ILE A 87 -5.27 1.96 -3.64
N HIS A 88 -4.85 3.13 -3.16
CA HIS A 88 -5.55 4.39 -3.38
C HIS A 88 -4.74 5.29 -4.32
N ILE A 89 -5.45 6.11 -5.09
CA ILE A 89 -4.85 7.21 -5.85
C ILE A 89 -5.52 8.52 -5.47
N LYS A 90 -4.74 9.57 -5.26
CA LYS A 90 -5.19 10.94 -5.11
C LYS A 90 -4.63 11.78 -6.25
N GLN A 91 -5.47 12.55 -6.94
CA GLN A 91 -5.08 13.40 -8.07
C GLN A 91 -5.33 14.87 -7.72
N GLY A 92 -4.26 15.64 -7.54
CA GLY A 92 -4.35 17.03 -7.07
C GLY A 92 -5.10 17.12 -5.73
N ASP A 93 -6.13 17.95 -5.70
CA ASP A 93 -6.98 18.18 -4.53
C ASP A 93 -8.18 17.22 -4.43
N SER A 94 -8.25 16.20 -5.29
CA SER A 94 -9.34 15.22 -5.24
C SER A 94 -9.32 14.41 -3.93
N GLU A 95 -10.47 13.84 -3.57
CA GLU A 95 -10.49 12.77 -2.57
C GLU A 95 -9.72 11.54 -3.07
N PRO A 96 -9.10 10.74 -2.17
CA PRO A 96 -8.46 9.48 -2.54
C PRO A 96 -9.48 8.47 -3.08
N LEU A 97 -9.22 7.93 -4.28
CA LEU A 97 -10.01 6.89 -4.91
C LEU A 97 -9.39 5.52 -4.65
N LEU A 98 -10.17 4.58 -4.11
CA LEU A 98 -9.77 3.17 -3.99
C LEU A 98 -9.78 2.51 -5.38
N LEU A 99 -8.59 2.12 -5.87
CA LEU A 99 -8.45 1.45 -7.16
C LEU A 99 -8.52 -0.07 -7.05
N LYS A 100 -7.96 -0.63 -5.97
CA LYS A 100 -7.88 -2.08 -5.80
C LYS A 100 -7.88 -2.47 -4.34
N LYS A 101 -8.61 -3.54 -4.03
CA LYS A 101 -8.50 -4.33 -2.80
C LYS A 101 -8.19 -5.77 -3.20
N THR A 102 -7.09 -6.33 -2.73
CA THR A 102 -6.67 -7.70 -3.08
C THR A 102 -5.75 -8.30 -2.01
N HIS A 103 -5.59 -9.61 -1.97
CA HIS A 103 -4.56 -10.29 -1.16
C HIS A 103 -3.32 -10.64 -1.99
N GLU A 104 -3.37 -10.44 -3.31
CA GLU A 104 -2.31 -10.83 -4.24
C GLU A 104 -1.37 -9.66 -4.57
N ASN A 105 -0.14 -10.00 -4.96
CA ASN A 105 0.76 -9.08 -5.64
C ASN A 105 0.24 -8.78 -7.04
N GLY A 106 0.52 -7.59 -7.57
CA GLY A 106 0.02 -7.29 -8.91
C GLY A 106 0.37 -5.93 -9.46
N THR A 107 -0.20 -5.67 -10.63
CA THR A 107 -0.10 -4.41 -11.36
C THR A 107 -1.49 -4.01 -11.84
N ILE A 108 -1.83 -2.74 -11.68
CA ILE A 108 -3.00 -2.12 -12.34
C ILE A 108 -2.54 -0.99 -13.26
N ALA A 109 -3.25 -0.82 -14.36
CA ALA A 109 -3.16 0.37 -15.18
C ALA A 109 -4.32 1.30 -14.82
N HIS A 110 -4.02 2.56 -14.53
CA HIS A 110 -4.99 3.60 -14.25
C HIS A 110 -4.86 4.74 -15.25
N GLU A 111 -6.00 5.24 -15.73
CA GLU A 111 -6.03 6.40 -16.61
C GLU A 111 -6.07 7.69 -15.80
N ILE A 112 -5.23 8.66 -16.15
CA ILE A 112 -5.13 9.95 -15.49
C ILE A 112 -5.79 11.00 -16.38
N GLY A 113 -6.82 11.64 -15.83
CA GLY A 113 -7.71 12.52 -16.59
C GLY A 113 -7.11 13.88 -16.95
N THR A 114 -6.00 14.27 -16.35
CA THR A 114 -5.37 15.58 -16.53
C THR A 114 -4.05 15.47 -17.26
N SER A 115 -3.71 16.51 -18.06
CA SER A 115 -2.37 16.68 -18.61
C SER A 115 -1.36 16.90 -17.48
N LYS A 116 -1.71 17.73 -16.50
CA LYS A 116 -0.92 17.98 -15.30
C LYS A 116 -1.14 16.90 -14.25
N ILE A 117 -0.15 16.04 -14.05
CA ILE A 117 -0.23 14.93 -13.10
C ILE A 117 0.54 15.31 -11.84
N VAL A 118 -0.20 15.74 -10.82
CA VAL A 118 0.22 15.63 -9.42
C VAL A 118 -0.62 14.49 -8.85
N ALA A 119 -0.08 13.27 -8.86
CA ALA A 119 -0.79 12.12 -8.33
C ALA A 119 0.04 11.45 -7.22
N ALA A 120 -0.59 11.20 -6.08
CA ALA A 120 -0.05 10.38 -5.02
C ALA A 120 -0.75 9.02 -5.06
N VAL A 121 0.03 7.95 -5.05
CA VAL A 121 -0.48 6.58 -4.92
C VAL A 121 -0.08 6.08 -3.54
N THR A 122 -1.07 5.69 -2.75
CA THR A 122 -0.89 5.16 -1.41
C THR A 122 -1.27 3.69 -1.42
N ALA A 123 -0.34 2.83 -1.09
CA ALA A 123 -0.56 1.40 -0.92
C ALA A 123 -0.48 1.07 0.57
N THR A 124 -1.51 0.41 1.10
CA THR A 124 -1.53 -0.06 2.48
C THR A 124 -1.76 -1.56 2.50
N ALA A 125 -0.81 -2.31 3.05
CA ALA A 125 -0.93 -3.74 3.29
C ALA A 125 -1.33 -3.98 4.76
N TYR A 126 -2.47 -4.61 4.97
CA TYR A 126 -2.98 -5.07 6.25
C TYR A 126 -2.72 -6.56 6.38
N PHE A 127 -2.11 -6.98 7.49
CA PHE A 127 -2.09 -8.37 7.91
C PHE A 127 -3.30 -8.67 8.82
N ASN A 128 -3.64 -7.73 9.69
CA ASN A 128 -4.86 -7.71 10.48
C ASN A 128 -5.22 -6.26 10.82
N GLU A 129 -6.22 -6.06 11.69
CA GLU A 129 -6.67 -4.72 12.11
C GLU A 129 -5.60 -3.90 12.87
N TYR A 130 -4.56 -4.54 13.40
CA TYR A 130 -3.52 -3.91 14.23
C TYR A 130 -2.16 -3.79 13.54
N LEU A 131 -1.90 -4.61 12.52
CA LEU A 131 -0.62 -4.70 11.85
C LEU A 131 -0.76 -4.37 10.38
N ASN A 132 -0.24 -3.20 10.01
CA ASN A 132 -0.21 -2.72 8.64
C ASN A 132 1.12 -2.05 8.28
N THR A 133 1.34 -1.88 6.98
CA THR A 133 2.40 -1.03 6.44
C THR A 133 1.84 -0.20 5.29
N THR A 134 2.21 1.07 5.24
CA THR A 134 1.75 2.02 4.23
C THR A 134 2.94 2.62 3.50
N ILE A 135 2.87 2.68 2.18
CA ILE A 135 3.83 3.37 1.32
C ILE A 135 3.08 4.32 0.41
N GLU A 136 3.56 5.55 0.35
CA GLU A 136 3.10 6.54 -0.60
C GLU A 136 4.20 6.83 -1.63
N LYS A 137 3.80 6.95 -2.89
CA LYS A 137 4.67 7.45 -3.96
C LYS A 137 3.94 8.48 -4.79
N GLY A 138 4.60 9.62 -4.97
CA GLY A 138 4.17 10.66 -5.90
C GLY A 138 4.69 10.40 -7.31
N ILE A 139 3.90 10.76 -8.30
CA ILE A 139 4.36 11.07 -9.65
C ILE A 139 3.96 12.51 -9.94
N PHE A 140 4.96 13.31 -10.29
CA PHE A 140 4.81 14.73 -10.58
C PHE A 140 5.17 14.96 -12.04
N GLU A 141 4.39 15.81 -12.71
CA GLU A 141 4.79 16.36 -13.99
C GLU A 141 6.02 17.23 -13.79
N ARG A 142 7.06 17.00 -14.59
CA ARG A 142 8.19 17.92 -14.69
C ARG A 142 7.77 18.99 -15.69
N ASP A 143 7.92 20.25 -15.32
CA ASP A 143 7.73 21.34 -16.27
C ASP A 143 8.66 21.14 -17.47
N VAL A 144 8.07 21.15 -18.67
CA VAL A 144 8.84 21.14 -19.91
C VAL A 144 9.56 22.47 -20.01
N SER A 145 10.89 22.43 -20.02
CA SER A 145 11.73 23.63 -20.06
C SER A 145 12.62 23.64 -21.30
N VAL A 146 12.71 24.81 -21.93
CA VAL A 146 13.63 25.04 -23.03
C VAL A 146 15.00 25.37 -22.45
N LYS A 147 16.02 24.60 -22.83
CA LYS A 147 17.42 24.80 -22.43
C LYS A 147 18.29 25.12 -23.63
N ASN A 148 19.33 25.90 -23.39
CA ASN A 148 20.36 26.21 -24.39
C ASN A 148 19.79 26.80 -25.68
N LEU A 149 18.82 27.71 -25.57
CA LEU A 149 18.31 28.44 -26.73
C LEU A 149 19.43 29.30 -27.32
N THR A 150 19.83 28.95 -28.54
CA THR A 150 20.80 29.71 -29.34
C THR A 150 20.12 30.16 -30.62
N TYR A 151 20.49 31.35 -31.09
CA TYR A 151 20.01 31.87 -32.37
C TYR A 151 21.19 32.32 -33.24
N LYS A 152 21.06 32.12 -34.54
CA LYS A 152 21.98 32.63 -35.57
C LYS A 152 21.16 33.29 -36.67
N ARG A 153 21.46 34.55 -36.97
CA ARG A 153 20.83 35.28 -38.08
C ARG A 153 21.74 35.25 -39.30
N ASP A 154 21.21 34.86 -40.45
CA ASP A 154 21.88 34.94 -41.74
C ASP A 154 20.98 35.68 -42.73
N LYS A 155 21.36 36.92 -43.07
CA LYS A 155 20.59 37.85 -43.90
C LYS A 155 19.11 37.93 -43.48
N ASN A 156 18.25 37.19 -44.18
CA ASN A 156 16.80 37.17 -44.01
C ASN A 156 16.28 35.97 -43.19
N GLN A 157 17.15 35.07 -42.73
CA GLN A 157 16.78 33.88 -41.97
C GLN A 157 17.28 33.94 -40.52
N VAL A 158 16.48 33.42 -39.60
CA VAL A 158 16.86 33.19 -38.20
C VAL A 158 16.83 31.69 -37.94
N HIS A 159 17.98 31.12 -37.61
CA HIS A 159 18.11 29.74 -37.18
C HIS A 159 18.07 29.70 -35.66
N LEU A 160 17.07 29.01 -35.11
CA LEU A 160 16.94 28.76 -33.68
C LEU A 160 17.33 27.31 -33.38
N LYS A 161 18.10 27.10 -32.32
CA LYS A 161 18.44 25.77 -31.80
C LYS A 161 18.23 25.76 -30.30
N TRP A 162 17.53 24.76 -29.80
CA TRP A 162 17.31 24.57 -28.37
C TRP A 162 17.23 23.08 -28.02
N ASN A 163 17.38 22.79 -26.74
CA ASN A 163 17.08 21.50 -26.15
C ASN A 163 15.79 21.62 -25.33
N VAL A 164 15.10 20.51 -25.14
CA VAL A 164 13.93 20.42 -24.26
C VAL A 164 14.27 19.44 -23.14
N ASP A 165 14.01 19.87 -21.90
CA ASP A 165 14.10 19.03 -20.70
C ASP A 165 12.70 18.84 -20.11
N GLY A 166 12.47 17.73 -19.42
CA GLY A 166 11.17 17.38 -18.85
C GLY A 166 10.17 16.76 -19.82
N SER A 167 10.49 16.64 -21.12
CA SER A 167 9.62 15.95 -22.08
C SER A 167 9.62 14.44 -21.87
N PHE A 168 8.45 13.83 -22.07
CA PHE A 168 8.32 12.37 -22.04
C PHE A 168 8.83 11.75 -23.36
N PRO A 169 9.30 10.48 -23.36
CA PRO A 169 9.88 9.84 -24.55
C PRO A 169 8.96 9.74 -25.78
N TYR A 170 7.65 9.92 -25.59
CA TYR A 170 6.64 9.87 -26.65
C TYR A 170 6.16 11.27 -27.10
N GLU A 171 6.70 12.34 -26.53
CA GLU A 171 6.33 13.70 -26.89
C GLU A 171 7.23 14.21 -28.02
N GLU A 172 6.61 14.72 -29.09
CA GLU A 172 7.29 15.35 -30.22
C GLU A 172 7.09 16.86 -30.17
N CYS A 173 8.18 17.62 -30.32
CA CYS A 173 8.07 19.06 -30.57
C CYS A 173 7.56 19.29 -32.00
N ARG A 174 6.44 20.00 -32.14
CA ARG A 174 5.91 20.42 -33.44
C ARG A 174 5.90 21.94 -33.53
N TYR A 175 6.35 22.45 -34.68
CA TYR A 175 6.13 23.84 -35.04
C TYR A 175 4.68 24.01 -35.49
N VAL A 176 3.96 24.94 -34.87
CA VAL A 176 2.58 25.28 -35.21
C VAL A 176 2.56 26.74 -35.66
N LEU A 177 2.05 27.00 -36.86
CA LEU A 177 1.86 28.33 -37.44
C LEU A 177 0.56 28.95 -36.96
#